data_AF-A0A1V4Z8Z3-F1
#
_entry.id   AF-A0A1V4Z8Z3-F1
#
_cell.length_a   1.000
_cell.length_b   1.000
_cell.length_c   1.000
_cell.angle_alpha   90.00
_cell.angle_beta   90.00
_cell.angle_gamma   90.00
#
_symmetry.space_group_name_H-M   'P 1'
#
loop_
_entity.id
_entity.type
_entity.pdbx_description
1 polymer ?
#
loop_
_entity_poly.entity_id
_entity_poly.type
_entity_poly.pdbx_seq_one_letter_code
_entity_poly.pdbx_strand_id
1 'polypeptide(L)'
;MMKSDKMAHDTTLTLDELTLAIRNGIDKEGMPDDQAKQMAQHILNFFGYSERIIDNILEPEDRDAFYMLEDTGILTTEREETTLYDGREWRIHYWLFRKERIYELIDDSGSLEGDVTGQLSVYDELGEEAWQRSRVD
;
A
#
# COMPACT_ATOMS: atom_id res chain seq x y z
N MET A 1 -14.48 30.13 -0.84
CA MET A 1 -13.48 29.17 -0.36
C MET A 1 -14.21 27.84 -0.17
N MET A 2 -14.24 26.99 -1.20
CA MET A 2 -14.85 25.67 -1.08
C MET A 2 -14.04 24.86 -0.08
N LYS A 3 -14.63 24.53 1.07
CA LYS A 3 -14.19 23.36 1.84
C LYS A 3 -14.68 22.17 1.03
N SER A 4 -13.81 21.56 0.25
CA SER A 4 -14.10 20.26 -0.35
C SER A 4 -14.44 19.31 0.78
N ASP A 5 -15.67 18.81 0.77
CA ASP A 5 -16.13 17.70 1.58
C ASP A 5 -15.08 16.59 1.50
N LYS A 6 -14.35 16.35 2.60
CA LYS A 6 -13.67 15.09 2.83
C LYS A 6 -14.80 14.06 2.88
N MET A 7 -15.05 13.40 1.75
CA MET A 7 -16.00 12.30 1.67
C MET A 7 -15.54 11.26 2.69
N ALA A 8 -16.25 11.19 3.81
CA ALA A 8 -16.04 10.15 4.79
C ALA A 8 -16.43 8.85 4.09
N HIS A 9 -15.43 8.12 3.59
CA HIS A 9 -15.63 6.81 2.98
C HIS A 9 -15.89 5.77 4.08
N ASP A 10 -17.00 5.93 4.79
CA ASP A 10 -17.66 4.89 5.59
C ASP A 10 -18.40 3.92 4.65
N THR A 11 -17.80 3.62 3.50
CA THR A 11 -18.36 2.70 2.52
C THR A 11 -17.62 1.38 2.70
N THR A 12 -18.39 0.29 2.69
CA THR A 12 -17.86 -1.07 2.75
C THR A 12 -16.95 -1.31 1.56
N LEU A 13 -15.73 -1.78 1.80
CA LEU A 13 -14.77 -2.10 0.75
C LEU A 13 -15.25 -3.34 -0.01
N THR A 14 -15.45 -3.22 -1.32
CA THR A 14 -15.84 -4.35 -2.18
C THR A 14 -14.61 -5.05 -2.77
N LEU A 15 -14.82 -6.30 -3.21
CA LEU A 15 -13.78 -7.09 -3.89
C LEU A 15 -13.27 -6.40 -5.14
N ASP A 16 -14.17 -5.83 -5.94
CA ASP A 16 -13.81 -5.18 -7.21
C ASP A 16 -13.00 -3.90 -6.97
N GLU A 17 -13.35 -3.10 -5.96
CA GLU A 17 -12.59 -1.91 -5.55
C GLU A 17 -11.18 -2.29 -5.08
N LEU A 18 -11.05 -3.30 -4.21
CA LEU A 18 -9.74 -3.74 -3.74
C LEU A 18 -8.90 -4.34 -4.87
N THR A 19 -9.51 -5.13 -5.75
CA THR A 19 -8.82 -5.72 -6.93
C THR A 19 -8.25 -4.61 -7.82
N LEU A 20 -9.04 -3.57 -8.08
CA LEU A 20 -8.62 -2.44 -8.90
C LEU A 20 -7.50 -1.65 -8.22
N ALA A 21 -7.59 -1.41 -6.92
CA ALA A 21 -6.54 -0.71 -6.17
C ALA A 21 -5.24 -1.51 -6.10
N ILE A 22 -5.29 -2.82 -5.89
CA ILE A 22 -4.11 -3.70 -5.90
C ILE A 22 -3.45 -3.68 -7.27
N ARG A 23 -4.24 -3.80 -8.34
CA ARG A 23 -3.75 -3.70 -9.72
C ARG A 23 -3.05 -2.37 -9.98
N ASN A 24 -3.63 -1.27 -9.51
CA ASN A 24 -3.08 0.06 -9.71
C ASN A 24 -1.85 0.34 -8.83
N GLY A 25 -1.78 -0.30 -7.65
CA GLY A 25 -0.68 -0.13 -6.70
C GLY A 25 0.58 -0.94 -7.04
N ILE A 26 0.45 -2.17 -7.57
CA ILE A 26 1.57 -3.13 -7.77
C ILE A 26 2.26 -2.97 -9.15
N ASP A 27 2.14 -1.80 -9.79
CA ASP A 27 2.80 -1.46 -11.07
C ASP A 27 2.06 -1.98 -12.34
N LYS A 28 2.02 -1.14 -13.38
CA LYS A 28 1.21 -1.32 -14.60
C LYS A 28 1.67 -2.48 -15.50
N GLU A 29 2.84 -3.08 -15.23
CA GLU A 29 3.45 -4.09 -16.10
C GLU A 29 3.46 -5.54 -15.55
N GLY A 30 3.05 -5.80 -14.30
CA GLY A 30 3.46 -7.03 -13.61
C GLY A 30 2.40 -8.11 -13.35
N MET A 31 1.20 -7.73 -12.89
CA MET A 31 0.28 -8.69 -12.26
C MET A 31 -0.94 -9.00 -13.16
N PRO A 32 -1.20 -10.28 -13.47
CA PRO A 32 -2.43 -10.65 -14.17
C PRO A 32 -3.66 -10.43 -13.27
N ASP A 33 -4.75 -9.93 -13.85
CA ASP A 33 -6.00 -9.60 -13.15
C ASP A 33 -6.53 -10.75 -12.27
N ASP A 34 -6.35 -12.01 -12.71
CA ASP A 34 -6.71 -13.19 -11.92
C ASP A 34 -5.93 -13.32 -10.61
N GLN A 35 -4.64 -12.97 -10.59
CA GLN A 35 -3.83 -13.00 -9.37
C GLN A 35 -4.19 -11.84 -8.45
N ALA A 36 -4.42 -10.64 -8.99
CA ALA A 36 -4.87 -9.49 -8.21
C ALA A 36 -6.22 -9.77 -7.54
N LYS A 37 -7.15 -10.42 -8.25
CA LYS A 37 -8.45 -10.81 -7.70
C LYS A 37 -8.34 -11.88 -6.62
N GLN A 38 -7.49 -12.89 -6.82
CA GLN A 38 -7.23 -13.92 -5.80
C GLN A 38 -6.64 -13.29 -4.53
N MET A 39 -5.68 -12.39 -4.68
CA MET A 39 -5.08 -11.65 -3.57
C MET A 39 -6.12 -10.79 -2.85
N ALA A 40 -6.91 -9.99 -3.59
CA ALA A 40 -7.98 -9.18 -3.03
C ALA A 40 -9.00 -10.01 -2.24
N GLN A 41 -9.40 -11.17 -2.77
CA GLN A 41 -10.31 -12.09 -2.10
C GLN A 41 -9.69 -12.66 -0.82
N HIS A 42 -8.40 -13.03 -0.86
CA HIS A 42 -7.69 -13.56 0.29
C HIS A 42 -7.64 -12.54 1.44
N ILE A 43 -7.27 -11.30 1.11
CA ILE A 43 -7.17 -10.20 2.07
C ILE A 43 -8.54 -9.84 2.62
N LEU A 44 -9.57 -9.73 1.78
CA LEU A 44 -10.94 -9.49 2.25
C LEU A 44 -11.45 -10.60 3.17
N ASN A 45 -11.05 -11.86 2.96
CA ASN A 45 -11.43 -12.94 3.85
C ASN A 45 -10.79 -12.82 5.24
N PHE A 46 -9.56 -12.29 5.34
CA PHE A 46 -8.90 -12.04 6.63
C PHE A 46 -9.55 -10.90 7.42
N PHE A 47 -9.85 -9.80 6.73
CA PHE A 47 -10.50 -8.65 7.35
C PHE A 47 -11.98 -8.92 7.66
N GLY A 48 -12.66 -9.66 6.79
CA GLY A 48 -14.10 -9.90 6.87
C GLY A 48 -14.87 -8.59 6.87
N TYR A 49 -15.60 -8.31 7.96
CA TYR A 49 -16.30 -7.04 8.19
C TYR A 49 -15.51 -6.06 9.07
N SER A 50 -14.33 -6.46 9.55
CA SER A 50 -13.49 -5.63 10.40
C SER A 50 -12.59 -4.76 9.54
N GLU A 51 -12.38 -3.51 9.95
CA GLU A 51 -11.48 -2.58 9.27
C GLU A 51 -10.01 -2.74 9.71
N ARG A 52 -9.79 -3.59 10.71
CA ARG A 52 -8.51 -3.79 11.39
C ARG A 52 -8.33 -5.25 11.78
N ILE A 53 -7.13 -5.80 11.59
CA ILE A 53 -6.75 -7.14 12.03
C ILE A 53 -5.45 -7.10 12.84
N ILE A 54 -5.22 -8.13 13.65
CA ILE A 54 -4.01 -8.25 14.48
C ILE A 54 -2.94 -9.02 13.68
N ASP A 55 -1.68 -8.63 13.74
CA ASP A 55 -0.62 -9.35 13.01
C ASP A 55 -0.51 -10.85 13.37
N ASN A 56 -0.85 -11.22 14.61
CA ASN A 56 -0.74 -12.59 15.12
C ASN A 56 -1.71 -13.60 14.46
N ILE A 57 -2.77 -13.15 13.77
CA ILE A 57 -3.66 -14.07 13.03
C ILE A 57 -3.06 -14.43 11.66
N LEU A 58 -2.08 -13.68 11.16
CA LEU A 58 -1.49 -13.92 9.85
C LEU A 58 -0.53 -15.10 9.87
N GLU A 59 -0.70 -15.99 8.89
CA GLU A 59 0.26 -17.04 8.60
C GLU A 59 1.53 -16.42 7.98
N PRO A 60 2.71 -17.06 8.12
CA PRO A 60 3.95 -16.53 7.58
C PRO A 60 3.89 -16.26 6.07
N GLU A 61 3.15 -17.08 5.34
CA GLU A 61 2.98 -16.97 3.88
C GLU A 61 2.13 -15.75 3.49
N ASP A 62 1.20 -15.34 4.35
CA ASP A 62 0.33 -14.19 4.09
C ASP A 62 0.98 -12.85 4.44
N ARG A 63 1.90 -12.84 5.41
CA ARG A 63 2.58 -11.59 5.82
C ARG A 63 3.27 -10.88 4.66
N ASP A 64 3.82 -11.64 3.72
CA ASP A 64 4.45 -11.08 2.51
C ASP A 64 3.45 -10.25 1.69
N ALA A 65 2.21 -10.73 1.52
CA ALA A 65 1.16 -9.97 0.84
C ALA A 65 0.77 -8.71 1.61
N PHE A 66 0.74 -8.75 2.94
CA PHE A 66 0.46 -7.57 3.77
C PHE A 66 1.54 -6.49 3.67
N TYR A 67 2.82 -6.89 3.64
CA TYR A 67 3.93 -5.94 3.41
C TYR A 67 3.88 -5.33 2.01
N MET A 68 3.56 -6.13 0.98
CA MET A 68 3.36 -5.59 -0.37
C MET A 68 2.22 -4.55 -0.40
N LEU A 69 1.11 -4.83 0.29
CA LEU A 69 -0.02 -3.90 0.36
C LEU A 69 0.25 -2.66 1.22
N GLU A 70 1.15 -2.75 2.19
CA GLU A 70 1.65 -1.59 2.93
C GLU A 70 2.46 -0.66 2.02
N ASP A 71 3.36 -1.22 1.20
CA ASP A 71 4.22 -0.48 0.28
C ASP A 71 3.41 0.28 -0.77
N THR A 72 2.36 -0.35 -1.31
CA THR A 72 1.40 0.32 -2.23
C THR A 72 0.53 1.39 -1.55
N GLY A 73 0.52 1.42 -0.22
CA GLY A 73 -0.27 2.35 0.58
C GLY A 73 -1.72 1.90 0.84
N ILE A 74 -2.12 0.71 0.39
CA ILE A 74 -3.46 0.15 0.60
C ILE A 74 -3.67 -0.18 2.09
N LEU A 75 -2.64 -0.71 2.74
CA LEU A 75 -2.63 -0.99 4.18
C LEU A 75 -1.72 -0.02 4.92
N THR A 76 -1.98 0.13 6.21
CA THR A 76 -1.08 0.80 7.17
C THR A 76 -0.91 -0.06 8.41
N THR A 77 0.27 0.03 9.01
CA THR A 77 0.56 -0.58 10.29
C THR A 77 0.37 0.42 11.43
N GLU A 78 -0.24 -0.01 12.52
CA GLU A 78 -0.27 0.73 13.78
C GLU A 78 0.26 -0.13 14.93
N ARG A 79 0.92 0.51 15.89
CA ARG A 79 1.50 -0.14 17.07
C ARG A 79 0.84 0.40 18.33
N GLU A 80 0.26 -0.51 19.11
CA GLU A 80 -0.22 -0.22 20.45
C GLU A 80 0.74 -0.82 21.48
N GLU A 81 1.23 0.02 22.39
CA GLU A 81 2.09 -0.40 23.49
C GLU A 81 1.32 -0.29 24.80
N THR A 82 1.23 -1.40 25.52
CA THR A 82 0.60 -1.44 26.85
C THR A 82 1.54 -2.09 27.84
N THR A 83 1.51 -1.62 29.09
CA THR A 83 2.28 -2.22 30.18
C THR A 83 1.40 -3.23 30.90
N LEU A 84 1.84 -4.48 30.97
CA LEU A 84 1.20 -5.48 31.81
C LEU A 84 1.39 -5.12 33.29
N TYR A 85 0.55 -5.70 34.14
CA TYR A 85 0.63 -5.63 35.61
C TYR A 85 1.98 -6.13 36.18
N ASP A 86 2.72 -6.90 35.40
CA ASP A 86 4.07 -7.41 35.71
C ASP A 86 5.20 -6.44 35.29
N GLY A 87 4.87 -5.24 34.78
CA GLY A 87 5.85 -4.25 34.30
C GLY A 87 6.47 -4.59 32.95
N ARG A 88 6.08 -5.70 32.32
CA ARG A 88 6.49 -6.08 30.97
C ARG A 88 5.75 -5.25 29.92
N GLU A 89 6.47 -4.83 28.90
CA GLU A 89 5.90 -4.17 27.72
C GLU A 89 5.26 -5.22 26.81
N TRP A 90 4.02 -4.98 26.40
CA TRP A 90 3.32 -5.74 25.38
C TRP A 90 3.04 -4.85 24.18
N ARG A 91 3.32 -5.38 23.00
CA ARG A 91 3.22 -4.66 21.72
C ARG A 91 2.26 -5.43 20.84
N ILE A 92 1.23 -4.74 20.37
CA ILE A 92 0.29 -5.29 19.38
C ILE A 92 0.49 -4.49 18.10
N HIS A 93 0.70 -5.20 16.99
CA HIS A 93 0.67 -4.62 15.66
C HIS A 93 -0.70 -4.86 15.03
N TYR A 94 -1.27 -3.80 14.48
CA TYR A 94 -2.51 -3.82 13.75
C TYR A 94 -2.26 -3.51 12.28
N TRP A 95 -2.98 -4.21 11.42
CA TRP A 95 -3.11 -3.90 10.01
C TRP A 95 -4.45 -3.22 9.80
N LEU A 96 -4.45 -2.04 9.17
CA LEU A 96 -5.65 -1.26 8.90
C LEU A 96 -5.74 -0.91 7.42
N PHE A 97 -6.95 -0.88 6.88
CA PHE A 97 -7.19 -0.35 5.54
C PHE A 97 -7.10 1.17 5.52
N ARG A 98 -6.36 1.71 4.55
CA ARG A 98 -6.43 3.14 4.18
C ARG A 98 -7.46 3.33 3.08
N LYS A 99 -8.73 3.41 3.47
CA LYS A 99 -9.85 3.54 2.51
C LYS A 99 -9.66 4.75 1.59
N GLU A 100 -9.22 5.89 2.13
CA GLU A 100 -8.97 7.10 1.33
C GLU A 100 -7.95 6.83 0.22
N ARG A 101 -6.86 6.12 0.55
CA ARG A 101 -5.82 5.80 -0.42
C ARG A 101 -6.29 4.81 -1.47
N ILE A 102 -7.13 3.84 -1.09
CA ILE A 102 -7.72 2.87 -2.02
C ILE A 102 -8.59 3.59 -3.06
N TYR A 103 -9.42 4.53 -2.62
CA TYR A 103 -10.26 5.32 -3.54
C TYR A 103 -9.43 6.25 -4.43
N GLU A 104 -8.37 6.88 -3.90
CA GLU A 104 -7.43 7.65 -4.72
C GLU A 104 -6.79 6.78 -5.81
N LEU A 105 -6.33 5.58 -5.49
CA LEU A 105 -5.72 4.66 -6.46
C LEU A 105 -6.70 4.22 -7.54
N ILE A 106 -7.99 4.12 -7.22
CA ILE A 106 -9.05 3.84 -8.19
C ILE A 106 -9.28 5.05 -9.11
N ASP A 107 -9.38 6.26 -8.54
CA ASP A 107 -9.67 7.50 -9.29
C ASP A 107 -8.51 7.95 -10.19
N ASP A 108 -7.27 7.79 -9.72
CA ASP A 108 -6.04 8.15 -10.44
C ASP A 108 -5.86 7.32 -11.73
N SER A 109 -6.42 6.10 -11.77
CA SER A 109 -6.46 5.30 -12.99
C SER A 109 -7.39 5.85 -14.08
N GLY A 110 -8.37 6.68 -13.70
CA GLY A 110 -9.23 7.41 -14.64
C GLY A 110 -8.59 8.68 -15.22
N SER A 111 -7.50 9.17 -14.62
CA SER A 111 -6.83 10.42 -15.02
C SER A 111 -5.50 10.21 -15.76
N LEU A 112 -4.94 9.00 -15.79
CA LEU A 112 -3.62 8.70 -16.34
C LEU A 112 -3.63 8.10 -17.76
N GLU A 113 -4.42 8.65 -18.68
CA GLU A 113 -4.06 8.67 -20.11
C GLU A 113 -3.08 9.82 -20.45
N GLY A 114 -2.57 10.56 -19.45
CA GLY A 114 -1.56 11.58 -19.70
C GLY A 114 -0.81 12.00 -18.45
N ASP A 115 0.21 11.24 -18.06
CA ASP A 115 1.48 11.81 -17.57
C ASP A 115 2.56 10.71 -17.43
N VAL A 116 3.22 10.38 -18.55
CA VAL A 116 4.54 9.71 -18.52
C VAL A 116 5.61 10.79 -18.63
N THR A 117 5.55 11.83 -17.80
CA THR A 117 6.58 12.88 -17.74
C THR A 117 6.83 13.36 -16.32
N GLY A 118 7.26 12.47 -15.42
CA GLY A 118 7.49 12.84 -14.00
C GLY A 118 8.78 12.37 -13.34
N GLN A 119 9.41 11.30 -13.80
CA GLN A 119 10.71 10.86 -13.29
C GLN A 119 11.76 10.93 -14.39
N LEU A 120 12.15 12.15 -14.74
CA LEU A 120 13.49 12.36 -15.26
C LEU A 120 14.43 11.92 -14.14
N SER A 121 15.11 10.79 -14.36
CA SER A 121 16.11 10.23 -13.48
C SER A 121 17.06 11.35 -13.04
N VAL A 122 17.15 11.63 -11.73
CA VAL A 122 18.11 12.60 -11.14
C VAL A 122 19.55 12.29 -11.57
N TYR A 123 19.79 11.06 -12.06
CA TYR A 123 21.08 10.60 -12.58
C TYR A 123 21.36 11.03 -14.03
N ASP A 124 20.36 11.52 -14.79
CA ASP A 124 20.52 12.01 -16.16
C ASP A 124 21.12 13.44 -16.20
N GLU A 125 21.01 14.18 -15.10
CA GLU A 125 21.61 15.51 -14.92
C GLU A 125 23.10 15.46 -14.51
N LEU A 126 23.63 14.27 -14.25
CA LEU A 126 25.04 14.09 -13.87
C LEU A 126 25.89 13.91 -15.13
N GLY A 127 26.76 14.89 -15.41
CA GLY A 127 27.73 14.82 -16.51
C GLY A 127 28.68 13.63 -16.39
N GLU A 128 29.22 13.16 -17.53
CA GLU A 128 30.11 11.98 -17.61
C GLU A 128 31.34 12.03 -16.68
N GLU A 129 31.71 13.22 -16.23
CA GLU A 129 32.79 13.49 -15.28
C GLU A 129 32.50 12.92 -13.88
N ALA A 130 31.23 12.87 -13.46
CA ALA A 130 30.82 12.31 -12.17
C ALA A 130 31.02 10.79 -12.10
N TRP A 131 31.11 10.14 -13.26
CA TRP A 131 31.30 8.69 -13.40
C TRP A 131 32.77 8.28 -13.52
N GLN A 132 33.70 9.24 -13.61
CA GLN A 132 35.13 8.95 -13.69
C GLN A 132 35.71 8.68 -12.31
N ARG A 133 35.84 7.39 -11.96
CA ARG A 133 36.72 6.96 -10.86
C ARG A 133 38.16 7.33 -11.22
N SER A 134 38.74 8.33 -10.55
CA SER A 134 40.17 8.58 -10.67
C SER A 134 40.93 7.33 -10.25
N ARG A 135 41.61 6.68 -11.20
CA ARG A 135 42.60 5.66 -10.90
C ARG A 135 43.80 6.39 -10.31
N VAL A 136 43.90 6.38 -8.99
CA VAL A 136 45.09 6.81 -8.26
C VAL A 136 46.17 5.78 -8.58
N ASP A 137 47.24 6.21 -9.23
CA ASP A 137 48.51 5.48 -9.36
C ASP A 137 49.42 5.85 -8.18
#